data_AF-P20462-F1
#
_entry.id   AF-P20462-F1
#
_cell.length_a   1.000
_cell.length_b   1.000
_cell.length_c   1.000
_cell.angle_alpha   90.00
_cell.angle_beta   90.00
_cell.angle_gamma   90.00
#
_symmetry.space_group_name_H-M   'P 1'
#
loop_
_entity.id
_entity.type
_entity.pdbx_description
1 polymer ?
#
loop_
_entity_poly.entity_id
_entity_poly.type
_entity_poly.pdbx_seq_one_letter_code
_entity_poly.pdbx_strand_id
1 'polypeptide(L)'
;MRVLFLTISLSLFSIIHADDFAFSEFKPSEGTYYVQVIAVDKEFPEDEIPRDISPLTITYLNNGKMEAKFTVKKDNNCEEINLTLEKIDEPRKITTTRHLHHICDTVRTSEEKYWILSCVREFQGTQIREAELVGPNTDENPKALEDFYRFINRERFVERRIITPRQTEACTSENA
;
A
#
# COMPACT_ATOMS: atom_id res chain seq x y z
N MET A 1 -53.05 -18.10 -44.00
CA MET A 1 -51.88 -18.52 -43.21
C MET A 1 -51.58 -17.41 -42.21
N ARG A 2 -51.57 -17.68 -40.90
CA ARG A 2 -51.24 -16.68 -39.86
C ARG A 2 -49.73 -16.72 -39.64
N VAL A 3 -49.04 -15.64 -39.96
CA VAL A 3 -47.60 -15.48 -39.71
C VAL A 3 -47.44 -14.97 -38.29
N LEU A 4 -46.87 -15.80 -37.41
CA LEU A 4 -46.49 -15.42 -36.06
C LEU A 4 -45.07 -14.84 -36.11
N PHE A 5 -44.94 -13.53 -35.93
CA PHE A 5 -43.65 -12.87 -35.76
C PHE A 5 -43.25 -12.97 -34.28
N LEU A 6 -42.30 -13.84 -33.97
CA LEU A 6 -41.62 -13.91 -32.68
C LEU A 6 -40.52 -12.84 -32.65
N THR A 7 -40.82 -11.66 -32.12
CA THR A 7 -39.83 -10.62 -31.85
C THR A 7 -39.05 -10.99 -30.59
N ILE A 8 -37.89 -11.63 -30.77
CA ILE A 8 -36.93 -11.88 -29.68
C ILE A 8 -36.16 -10.56 -29.48
N SER A 9 -36.52 -9.79 -28.45
CA SER A 9 -35.76 -8.61 -28.04
C SER A 9 -34.51 -9.06 -27.28
N LEU A 10 -33.35 -8.95 -27.92
CA LEU A 10 -32.04 -9.23 -27.32
C LEU A 10 -31.57 -8.00 -26.53
N SER A 11 -31.97 -7.88 -25.27
CA SER A 11 -31.47 -6.83 -24.37
C SER A 11 -30.07 -7.20 -23.88
N LEU A 12 -29.04 -6.58 -24.45
CA LEU A 12 -27.65 -6.75 -24.05
C LEU A 12 -27.36 -5.93 -22.79
N PHE A 13 -27.44 -6.53 -21.61
CA PHE A 13 -26.95 -5.89 -20.37
C PHE A 13 -25.45 -6.11 -20.27
N SER A 14 -24.66 -5.07 -20.58
CA SER A 14 -23.23 -5.07 -20.25
C SER A 14 -23.08 -4.60 -18.81
N ILE A 15 -22.82 -5.52 -17.89
CA ILE A 15 -22.37 -5.16 -16.54
C ILE A 15 -20.87 -4.88 -16.66
N ILE A 16 -20.52 -3.61 -16.88
CA ILE A 16 -19.14 -3.17 -16.69
C ILE A 16 -18.94 -3.12 -15.18
N HIS A 17 -18.38 -4.17 -14.61
CA HIS A 17 -17.67 -4.04 -13.34
C HIS A 17 -16.44 -3.19 -13.65
N ALA A 18 -16.59 -1.87 -13.56
CA ALA A 18 -15.43 -0.99 -13.53
C ALA A 18 -14.64 -1.43 -12.31
N ASP A 19 -13.36 -1.76 -12.52
CA ASP A 19 -12.46 -1.97 -11.40
C ASP A 19 -12.29 -0.58 -10.74
N ASP A 20 -12.94 -0.34 -9.60
CA ASP A 20 -12.96 0.97 -8.91
C ASP A 20 -11.56 1.46 -8.52
N PHE A 21 -10.56 0.59 -8.61
CA PHE A 21 -9.15 0.92 -8.41
C PHE A 21 -8.43 0.93 -9.75
N ALA A 22 -8.02 2.12 -10.17
CA ALA A 22 -7.08 2.25 -11.27
C ALA A 22 -5.70 1.79 -10.80
N PHE A 23 -5.40 0.50 -11.02
CA PHE A 23 -4.05 -0.03 -10.86
C PHE A 23 -3.15 0.60 -11.94
N SER A 24 -2.49 1.72 -11.59
CA SER A 24 -1.54 2.41 -12.45
C SER A 24 -0.11 2.06 -12.10
N GLU A 25 0.80 2.29 -13.05
CA GLU A 25 2.25 2.20 -12.81
C GLU A 25 2.63 2.98 -11.53
N PHE A 26 3.31 2.31 -10.59
CA PHE A 26 3.83 2.97 -9.40
C PHE A 26 4.93 3.96 -9.79
N LYS A 27 4.58 5.24 -9.71
CA LYS A 27 5.47 6.34 -10.07
C LYS A 27 5.22 7.54 -9.15
N PRO A 28 5.52 7.40 -7.85
CA PRO A 28 5.46 8.53 -6.93
C PRO A 28 6.45 9.62 -7.36
N SER A 29 6.18 10.87 -7.01
CA SER A 29 7.18 11.92 -7.13
C SER A 29 8.27 11.72 -6.08
N GLU A 30 9.47 12.25 -6.32
CA GLU A 30 10.43 12.38 -5.22
C GLU A 30 9.90 13.31 -4.15
N GLY A 31 10.26 13.03 -2.90
CA GLY A 31 9.92 13.87 -1.78
C GLY A 31 9.53 13.10 -0.54
N THR A 32 8.88 13.81 0.37
CA THR A 32 8.48 13.31 1.68
C THR A 32 7.04 12.79 1.63
N TYR A 33 6.85 11.61 2.19
CA TYR A 33 5.57 10.94 2.35
C TYR A 33 5.38 10.55 3.81
N TYR A 34 4.14 10.28 4.20
CA TYR A 34 3.74 9.94 5.56
C TYR A 34 2.79 8.75 5.52
N VAL A 35 3.07 7.73 6.34
CA VAL A 35 2.14 6.60 6.55
C VAL A 35 0.97 7.08 7.41
N GLN A 36 -0.22 7.13 6.84
CA GLN A 36 -1.43 7.58 7.54
C GLN A 36 -2.11 6.45 8.29
N VAL A 37 -2.18 5.27 7.67
CA VAL A 37 -2.82 4.10 8.26
C VAL A 37 -2.16 2.83 7.75
N ILE A 38 -2.05 1.87 8.65
CA ILE A 38 -1.51 0.53 8.41
C ILE A 38 -2.63 -0.46 8.73
N ALA A 39 -2.86 -1.41 7.83
CA ALA A 39 -3.69 -2.58 8.06
C ALA A 39 -2.82 -3.83 7.96
N VAL A 40 -2.84 -4.67 8.98
CA VAL A 40 -2.14 -5.96 8.98
C VAL A 40 -3.12 -7.08 9.27
N ASP A 41 -2.85 -8.29 8.75
CA ASP A 41 -3.55 -9.48 9.22
C ASP A 41 -3.34 -9.64 10.74
N LYS A 42 -4.35 -10.13 11.47
CA LYS A 42 -4.37 -10.21 12.94
C LYS A 42 -3.34 -11.20 13.50
N GLU A 43 -2.85 -12.11 12.69
CA GLU A 43 -1.75 -13.01 13.03
C GLU A 43 -0.42 -12.27 13.18
N PHE A 44 -0.29 -11.06 12.62
CA PHE A 44 0.91 -10.24 12.79
C PHE A 44 1.10 -9.87 14.27
N PRO A 45 2.30 -10.05 14.85
CA PRO A 45 2.54 -9.71 16.25
C PRO A 45 2.33 -8.22 16.50
N GLU A 46 1.63 -7.89 17.58
CA GLU A 46 1.25 -6.51 17.86
C GLU A 46 2.45 -5.61 18.15
N ASP A 47 3.51 -6.18 18.73
CA ASP A 47 4.76 -5.48 19.04
C ASP A 47 5.64 -5.25 17.81
N GLU A 48 5.41 -5.98 16.71
CA GLU A 48 6.11 -5.79 15.43
C GLU A 48 5.50 -4.67 14.58
N ILE A 49 4.30 -4.17 14.94
CA ILE A 49 3.63 -3.11 14.17
C ILE A 49 4.24 -1.76 14.56
N PRO A 50 4.82 -0.98 13.62
CA PRO A 50 5.44 0.29 13.95
C PRO A 50 4.41 1.28 14.50
N ARG A 51 4.59 1.70 15.75
CA ARG A 51 3.73 2.70 16.40
C ARG A 51 4.24 4.12 16.23
N ASP A 52 5.54 4.26 16.08
CA ASP A 52 6.23 5.51 15.84
C ASP A 52 7.03 5.38 14.55
N ILE A 53 6.69 6.21 13.56
CA ILE A 53 7.33 6.20 12.25
C ILE A 53 7.77 7.61 11.89
N SER A 54 8.92 7.73 11.22
CA SER A 54 9.31 8.99 10.62
C SER A 54 8.63 9.20 9.26
N PRO A 55 8.64 10.43 8.73
CA PRO A 55 8.32 10.65 7.33
C PRO A 55 9.25 9.79 6.45
N LEU A 56 8.70 9.24 5.38
CA LEU A 56 9.46 8.49 4.38
C LEU A 56 9.96 9.44 3.30
N THR A 57 11.23 9.31 2.93
CA THR A 57 11.80 10.05 1.80
C THR A 57 11.93 9.11 0.61
N ILE A 58 11.28 9.45 -0.49
CA ILE A 58 11.39 8.73 -1.78
C ILE A 58 12.34 9.50 -2.69
N THR A 59 13.32 8.79 -3.26
CA THR A 59 14.29 9.31 -4.23
C THR A 59 14.44 8.33 -5.41
N TYR A 60 14.65 8.85 -6.62
CA TYR A 60 15.02 8.06 -7.79
C TYR A 60 16.53 7.91 -7.86
N LEU A 61 16.97 6.70 -8.15
CA LEU A 61 18.36 6.36 -8.37
C LEU A 61 18.67 6.40 -9.88
N ASN A 62 19.93 6.65 -10.23
CA ASN A 62 20.39 6.77 -11.62
C ASN A 62 20.14 5.51 -12.48
N ASN A 63 19.94 4.35 -11.86
CA ASN A 63 19.65 3.08 -12.51
C ASN A 63 18.14 2.83 -12.74
N GLY A 64 17.27 3.82 -12.47
CA GLY A 64 15.82 3.70 -12.62
C GLY A 64 15.11 3.05 -11.44
N LYS A 65 15.84 2.64 -10.40
CA LYS A 65 15.25 2.19 -9.12
C LYS A 65 14.84 3.38 -8.26
N MET A 66 14.07 3.13 -7.22
CA MET A 66 13.77 4.13 -6.19
C MET A 66 14.32 3.67 -4.85
N GLU A 67 14.60 4.62 -3.97
CA GLU A 67 14.96 4.37 -2.58
C GLU A 67 13.96 5.07 -1.67
N ALA A 68 13.42 4.32 -0.69
CA ALA A 68 12.58 4.85 0.38
C ALA A 68 13.32 4.75 1.71
N LYS A 69 13.51 5.88 2.39
CA LYS A 69 14.20 5.98 3.69
C LYS A 69 13.27 6.48 4.78
N PHE A 70 13.26 5.81 5.91
CA PHE A 70 12.54 6.25 7.11
C PHE A 70 13.10 5.53 8.34
N THR A 71 12.65 5.93 9.52
CA THR A 71 12.98 5.27 10.78
C THR A 71 11.73 4.84 11.50
N VAL A 72 11.80 3.72 12.19
CA VAL A 72 10.77 3.28 13.13
C VAL A 72 11.34 3.28 14.52
N LYS A 73 10.57 3.77 15.49
CA LYS A 73 10.94 3.72 16.90
C LYS A 73 10.13 2.62 17.58
N LYS A 74 10.82 1.61 18.11
CA LYS A 74 10.23 0.54 18.90
C LYS A 74 10.82 0.63 20.31
N ASP A 75 9.98 0.96 21.28
CA ASP A 75 10.38 1.26 22.66
C ASP A 75 11.48 2.34 22.71
N ASN A 76 12.67 1.97 23.19
CA ASN A 76 13.84 2.84 23.25
C ASN A 76 14.81 2.65 22.08
N ASN A 77 14.50 1.74 21.15
CA ASN A 77 15.35 1.46 20.00
C ASN A 77 14.86 2.23 18.78
N CYS A 78 15.82 2.80 18.05
CA CYS A 78 15.59 3.37 16.74
C CYS A 78 16.13 2.42 15.68
N GLU A 79 15.32 2.16 14.67
CA GLU A 79 15.70 1.35 13.52
C GLU A 79 15.60 2.16 12.23
N GLU A 80 16.71 2.23 11.50
CA GLU A 80 16.75 2.86 10.18
C GLU A 80 16.34 1.85 9.10
N ILE A 81 15.37 2.25 8.28
CA ILE A 81 14.82 1.46 7.20
C ILE A 81 15.15 2.14 5.87
N ASN A 82 15.99 1.47 5.07
CA ASN A 82 16.27 1.83 3.69
C ASN A 82 15.76 0.71 2.77
N LEU A 83 14.74 1.01 1.97
CA LEU A 83 14.15 0.09 1.00
C LEU A 83 14.57 0.48 -0.41
N THR A 84 15.15 -0.47 -1.15
CA THR A 84 15.22 -0.32 -2.62
C THR A 84 13.91 -0.81 -3.21
N LEU A 85 13.22 0.05 -3.97
CA LEU A 85 11.99 -0.25 -4.68
C LEU A 85 12.32 -0.40 -6.18
N GLU A 86 11.98 -1.57 -6.73
CA GLU A 86 12.23 -1.91 -8.13
C GLU A 86 10.95 -2.34 -8.80
N LYS A 87 10.73 -1.84 -10.02
CA LYS A 87 9.59 -2.23 -10.85
C LYS A 87 9.84 -3.60 -11.43
N ILE A 88 8.79 -4.41 -11.51
CA ILE A 88 8.82 -5.69 -12.22
C ILE A 88 7.90 -5.63 -13.45
N ASP A 89 7.95 -6.66 -14.29
CA ASP A 89 7.18 -6.71 -15.56
C ASP A 89 5.65 -6.63 -15.35
N GLU A 90 5.18 -6.87 -14.12
CA GLU A 90 3.81 -6.61 -13.71
C GLU A 90 3.65 -5.13 -13.30
N PRO A 91 2.90 -4.29 -14.06
CA PRO A 91 2.83 -2.84 -13.83
C PRO A 91 2.33 -2.41 -12.45
N ARG A 92 1.70 -3.35 -11.72
CA ARG A 92 1.01 -3.16 -10.44
C ARG A 92 1.87 -3.51 -9.25
N LYS A 93 3.06 -4.06 -9.50
CA LYS A 93 3.89 -4.65 -8.46
C LYS A 93 5.26 -4.03 -8.46
N ILE A 94 5.76 -3.86 -7.26
CA ILE A 94 7.16 -3.54 -7.01
C ILE A 94 7.76 -4.63 -6.14
N THR A 95 9.05 -4.83 -6.29
CA THR A 95 9.84 -5.54 -5.28
C THR A 95 10.45 -4.52 -4.34
N THR A 96 10.31 -4.75 -3.04
CA THR A 96 10.99 -3.98 -2.01
C THR A 96 12.09 -4.84 -1.41
N THR A 97 13.29 -4.29 -1.31
CA THR A 97 14.46 -5.01 -0.78
C THR A 97 15.05 -4.26 0.40
N ARG A 98 15.13 -4.95 1.53
CA ARG A 98 15.96 -4.59 2.69
C ARG A 98 16.89 -5.73 3.06
N HIS A 99 16.29 -6.85 3.47
CA HIS A 99 16.94 -8.14 3.75
C HIS A 99 16.37 -9.27 2.92
N LEU A 100 15.06 -9.23 2.65
CA LEU A 100 14.33 -10.15 1.77
C LEU A 100 13.61 -9.32 0.71
N HIS A 101 13.36 -9.93 -0.46
CA HIS A 101 12.55 -9.34 -1.51
C HIS A 101 11.08 -9.57 -1.16
N HIS A 102 10.33 -8.48 -0.94
CA HIS A 102 8.88 -8.54 -0.80
C HIS A 102 8.22 -8.03 -2.07
N ILE A 103 7.17 -8.73 -2.51
CA ILE A 103 6.32 -8.25 -3.60
C ILE A 103 5.22 -7.42 -2.97
N CYS A 104 5.09 -6.19 -3.45
CA CYS A 104 4.05 -5.28 -3.02
C CYS A 104 3.20 -4.85 -4.21
N ASP A 105 1.89 -5.01 -4.08
CA ASP A 105 0.91 -4.37 -4.96
C ASP A 105 0.84 -2.88 -4.65
N THR A 106 0.81 -2.07 -5.70
CA THR A 106 0.72 -0.62 -5.62
C THR A 106 -0.59 -0.17 -6.23
N VAL A 107 -1.39 0.55 -5.43
CA VAL A 107 -2.71 1.02 -5.84
C VAL A 107 -2.77 2.53 -5.73
N ARG A 108 -3.16 3.17 -6.82
CA ARG A 108 -3.41 4.61 -6.83
C ARG A 108 -4.78 4.88 -6.23
N THR A 109 -4.87 5.85 -5.32
CA THR A 109 -6.17 6.30 -4.83
C THR A 109 -6.78 7.31 -5.81
N SER A 110 -8.04 7.68 -5.58
CA SER A 110 -8.72 8.77 -6.29
C SER A 110 -8.06 10.14 -6.03
N GLU A 111 -7.28 10.26 -4.96
CA GLU A 111 -6.58 11.48 -4.56
C GLU A 111 -5.13 11.45 -5.05
N GLU A 112 -4.72 12.53 -5.72
CA GLU A 112 -3.39 12.61 -6.28
C GLU A 112 -2.31 12.53 -5.19
N LYS A 113 -1.20 11.82 -5.48
CA LYS A 113 -0.06 11.61 -4.57
C LYS A 113 -0.34 10.71 -3.37
N TYR A 114 -1.56 10.20 -3.22
CA TYR A 114 -1.86 9.16 -2.25
C TYR A 114 -1.73 7.78 -2.90
N TRP A 115 -1.09 6.87 -2.20
CA TRP A 115 -0.85 5.51 -2.67
C TRP A 115 -1.15 4.51 -1.57
N ILE A 116 -1.71 3.37 -1.96
CA ILE A 116 -1.81 2.20 -1.10
C ILE A 116 -0.73 1.22 -1.53
N LEU A 117 0.09 0.79 -0.59
CA LEU A 117 1.08 -0.26 -0.78
C LEU A 117 0.60 -1.49 -0.02
N SER A 118 0.40 -2.62 -0.69
CA SER A 118 0.05 -3.88 -0.04
C SER A 118 1.11 -4.93 -0.29
N CYS A 119 1.79 -5.36 0.76
CA CYS A 119 2.89 -6.29 0.70
C CYS A 119 2.53 -7.61 1.36
N VAL A 120 2.94 -8.71 0.74
CA VAL A 120 2.96 -10.03 1.39
C VAL A 120 4.38 -10.28 1.89
N ARG A 121 4.53 -10.59 3.17
CA ARG A 121 5.83 -10.90 3.79
C ARG A 121 5.77 -12.24 4.50
N GLU A 122 6.86 -12.99 4.49
CA GLU A 122 6.99 -14.17 5.34
C GLU A 122 7.43 -13.72 6.74
N PHE A 123 6.71 -14.15 7.76
CA PHE A 123 7.06 -13.94 9.15
C PHE A 123 6.84 -15.25 9.92
N GLN A 124 7.92 -15.77 10.52
CA GLN A 124 7.90 -17.02 11.28
C GLN A 124 7.27 -18.21 10.51
N GLY A 125 7.56 -18.32 9.21
CA GLY A 125 7.03 -19.38 8.34
C GLY A 125 5.58 -19.19 7.88
N THR A 126 4.95 -18.06 8.23
CA THR A 126 3.58 -17.70 7.81
C THR A 126 3.63 -16.51 6.86
N GLN A 127 2.82 -16.52 5.80
CA GLN A 127 2.63 -15.34 4.96
C GLN A 127 1.65 -14.39 5.62
N ILE A 128 2.09 -13.16 5.85
CA ILE A 128 1.29 -12.10 6.45
C ILE A 128 1.19 -10.94 5.47
N ARG A 129 -0.01 -10.37 5.36
CA ARG A 129 -0.27 -9.20 4.54
C ARG A 129 -0.25 -7.95 5.39
N GLU A 130 0.38 -6.93 4.83
CA GLU A 130 0.40 -5.56 5.32
C GLU A 130 -0.09 -4.65 4.20
N ALA A 131 -0.90 -3.66 4.53
CA ALA A 131 -1.34 -2.62 3.62
C ALA A 131 -1.18 -1.26 4.28
N GLU A 132 -0.57 -0.31 3.59
CA GLU A 132 -0.26 1.02 4.10
C GLU A 132 -0.84 2.07 3.16
N LEU A 133 -1.50 3.08 3.70
CA LEU A 133 -1.83 4.31 2.97
C LEU A 133 -0.72 5.33 3.22
N VAL A 134 -0.07 5.77 2.15
CA VAL A 134 0.93 6.85 2.17
C VAL A 134 0.42 8.10 1.47
N GLY A 135 0.71 9.26 2.04
CA GLY A 135 0.30 10.57 1.51
C GLY A 135 1.38 11.63 1.67
N PRO A 136 1.22 12.81 1.04
CA PRO A 136 2.22 13.89 1.05
C PRO A 136 2.25 14.69 2.37
N ASN A 137 1.28 14.49 3.26
CA ASN A 137 1.19 15.17 4.55
C ASN A 137 0.51 14.27 5.60
N THR A 138 0.52 14.75 6.84
CA THR A 138 -0.12 14.07 7.99
C THR A 138 -1.61 14.36 8.11
N ASP A 139 -2.14 15.28 7.29
CA ASP A 139 -3.54 15.63 7.34
C ASP A 139 -4.37 14.46 6.82
N GLU A 140 -5.43 14.14 7.56
CA GLU A 140 -6.36 13.11 7.14
C GLU A 140 -7.01 13.51 5.81
N ASN A 141 -6.97 12.64 4.81
CA ASN A 141 -7.73 12.80 3.58
C ASN A 141 -8.87 11.76 3.55
N PRO A 142 -10.13 12.19 3.76
CA PRO A 142 -11.26 11.28 3.85
C PRO A 142 -11.46 10.38 2.62
N LYS A 143 -11.18 10.89 1.42
CA LYS A 143 -11.34 10.09 0.19
C LYS A 143 -10.22 9.07 0.03
N ALA A 144 -8.98 9.44 0.35
CA ALA A 144 -7.87 8.49 0.34
C ALA A 144 -8.08 7.37 1.37
N LEU A 145 -8.63 7.70 2.55
CA LEU A 145 -9.04 6.72 3.55
C LEU A 145 -10.20 5.84 3.08
N GLU A 146 -11.23 6.43 2.45
CA GLU A 146 -12.34 5.66 1.88
C GLU A 146 -11.83 4.64 0.85
N ASP A 147 -10.93 5.05 -0.04
CA ASP A 147 -10.28 4.18 -1.00
C ASP A 147 -9.47 3.07 -0.31
N PHE A 148 -8.72 3.41 0.74
CA PHE A 148 -7.98 2.44 1.54
C PHE A 148 -8.91 1.40 2.18
N TYR A 149 -9.99 1.83 2.83
CA TYR A 149 -10.95 0.92 3.46
C TYR A 149 -11.67 0.04 2.43
N ARG A 150 -12.04 0.60 1.27
CA ARG A 150 -12.63 -0.16 0.17
C ARG A 150 -11.64 -1.19 -0.37
N PHE A 151 -10.36 -0.83 -0.48
CA PHE A 151 -9.30 -1.73 -0.94
C PHE A 151 -9.12 -2.92 0.02
N ILE A 152 -8.86 -2.69 1.30
CA ILE A 152 -8.62 -3.78 2.26
C ILE A 152 -9.86 -4.67 2.48
N ASN A 153 -11.07 -4.13 2.28
CA ASN A 153 -12.31 -4.92 2.26
C ASN A 153 -12.39 -5.83 1.04
N ARG A 154 -12.07 -5.31 -0.15
CA ARG A 154 -12.02 -6.10 -1.39
C ARG A 154 -10.99 -7.21 -1.30
N GLU A 155 -9.79 -6.91 -0.80
CA GLU A 155 -8.70 -7.86 -0.61
C GLU A 155 -8.90 -8.81 0.58
N ARG A 156 -10.07 -8.77 1.23
CA ARG A 156 -10.49 -9.67 2.32
C ARG A 156 -9.48 -9.73 3.46
N PHE A 157 -9.03 -8.58 3.92
CA PHE A 157 -8.41 -8.46 5.24
C PHE A 157 -9.52 -8.55 6.31
N VAL A 158 -10.10 -9.73 6.51
CA VAL A 158 -11.33 -9.94 7.32
C VAL A 158 -11.03 -9.85 8.82
N GLU A 159 -9.88 -10.38 9.25
CA GLU A 159 -9.39 -10.29 10.62
C GLU A 159 -8.14 -9.41 10.64
N ARG A 160 -8.32 -8.09 10.53
CA ARG A 160 -7.21 -7.14 10.47
C ARG A 160 -7.12 -6.25 11.69
N ARG A 161 -5.91 -5.82 12.01
CA ARG A 161 -5.69 -4.65 12.87
C ARG A 161 -5.44 -3.45 11.99
N ILE A 162 -6.14 -2.35 12.28
CA ILE A 162 -5.92 -1.05 11.63
C ILE A 162 -5.31 -0.12 12.66
N ILE A 163 -4.16 0.46 12.33
CA ILE A 163 -3.36 1.27 13.23
C ILE A 163 -2.95 2.55 12.50
N THR A 164 -3.11 3.68 13.18
CA THR A 164 -2.55 4.96 12.76
C THR A 164 -1.24 5.15 13.52
N PRO A 165 -0.08 5.07 12.86
CA PRO A 165 1.18 5.31 13.53
C PRO A 165 1.32 6.79 13.90
N ARG A 166 1.98 7.08 15.01
CA ARG A 166 2.39 8.44 15.35
C ARG A 166 3.57 8.84 14.47
N GLN A 167 3.44 10.02 13.87
CA GLN A 167 4.52 10.61 13.08
C GLN A 167 5.53 11.25 14.04
N THR A 168 6.78 10.85 13.90
CA THR A 168 7.91 11.27 14.76
C THR A 168 9.05 11.80 13.90
N GLU A 169 9.95 12.57 14.49
CA GLU A 169 11.18 12.95 13.78
C GLU A 169 12.05 11.72 13.52
N ALA A 170 12.84 11.76 12.45
CA ALA A 170 13.80 10.71 12.17
C ALA A 170 14.78 10.56 13.36
N CYS A 171 14.94 9.34 13.83
CA CYS A 171 15.85 9.02 14.92
C CYS A 171 17.13 8.37 14.37
N THR A 172 18.14 8.20 15.21
CA THR A 172 19.33 7.40 14.87
C THR A 172 19.51 6.32 15.93
N SER A 173 20.06 5.17 15.56
CA SER A 173 20.40 4.15 16.56
C SER A 173 21.53 4.68 17.44
N GLU A 174 21.39 4.64 18.76
CA GLU A 174 22.45 5.04 19.71
C GLU A 174 23.71 4.14 19.63
N ASN A 175 23.69 3.08 18.82
CA ASN A 175 24.77 2.11 18.65
C ASN A 175 25.52 2.20 17.30
N ALA A 176 25.49 3.35 16.60
CA ALA A 176 26.36 3.59 15.44
C ALA A 176 27.78 4.02 15.87
#